data_AF-A0ABD0QPJ1-F1
#
_entry.id   AF-A0ABD0QPJ1-F1
#
_cell.length_a   1.000
_cell.length_b   1.000
_cell.length_c   1.000
_cell.angle_alpha   90.00
_cell.angle_beta   90.00
_cell.angle_gamma   90.00
#
_symmetry.space_group_name_H-M   'P 1'
#
loop_
_entity.id
_entity.type
_entity.pdbx_description
1 polymer ?
#
loop_
_entity_poly.entity_id
_entity_poly.type
_entity_poly.pdbx_seq_one_letter_code
_entity_poly.pdbx_strand_id
1 'polypeptide(L)'
;VLSRALMYIPQLGKYAESILESGNSSGRKLAKLQAIGRQAVAALCALGGFKETIKIGSEVQVVGKGVLDSVGVVISINEQEGIATVKFPSCEYRRTSKASDILTVPISRLCTPRSE
;
A
#
# COMPACT_ATOMS: atom_id res chain seq x y z
N VAL A 1 -12.95 -9.71 12.02
CA VAL A 1 -11.78 -8.84 11.72
C VAL A 1 -12.19 -7.37 11.59
N LEU A 2 -13.30 -7.07 10.89
CA LEU A 2 -13.82 -5.70 10.69
C LEU A 2 -14.20 -5.02 12.01
N SER A 3 -14.89 -5.75 12.87
CA SER A 3 -15.23 -5.32 14.23
C SER A 3 -14.00 -4.97 15.08
N ARG A 4 -12.89 -5.69 14.92
CA ARG A 4 -11.62 -5.40 15.63
C ARG A 4 -10.96 -4.13 15.10
N ALA A 5 -10.90 -3.94 13.78
CA ALA A 5 -10.35 -2.71 13.18
C ALA A 5 -11.13 -1.46 13.62
N LEU A 6 -12.46 -1.52 13.56
CA LEU A 6 -13.34 -0.42 13.95
C LEU A 6 -13.30 -0.13 15.45
N MET A 7 -12.93 -1.11 16.28
CA MET A 7 -12.76 -0.92 17.73
C MET A 7 -11.50 -0.11 18.08
N TYR A 8 -10.48 -0.09 17.21
CA TYR A 8 -9.24 0.65 17.46
C TYR A 8 -9.34 2.15 17.13
N ILE A 9 -10.23 2.55 16.22
CA ILE A 9 -10.45 3.96 15.83
C ILE A 9 -10.87 4.85 17.03
N PRO A 10 -11.91 4.52 17.82
CA PRO A 10 -12.28 5.33 18.97
C PRO A 10 -11.25 5.25 20.11
N GLN A 11 -10.48 4.15 20.21
CA GLN A 11 -9.40 4.05 21.19
C GLN A 11 -8.23 4.98 20.82
N LEU A 12 -7.85 5.05 19.55
CA LEU A 12 -6.85 6.01 19.04
C LEU A 12 -7.22 7.44 19.42
N GLY A 13 -8.48 7.84 19.17
CA GLY A 13 -8.98 9.16 19.53
C GLY A 13 -8.87 9.47 21.02
N LYS A 14 -9.39 8.57 21.88
CA LYS A 14 -9.34 8.74 23.34
C LYS A 14 -7.91 8.81 23.90
N TYR A 15 -6.99 8.01 23.38
CA TYR A 15 -5.59 8.04 23.83
C TYR A 15 -4.84 9.28 23.33
N ALA A 16 -5.14 9.76 22.12
CA ALA A 16 -4.57 11.00 21.60
C ALA A 16 -5.08 12.22 22.39
N GLU A 17 -6.39 12.29 22.66
CA GLU A 17 -7.02 13.34 23.47
C GLU A 17 -6.45 13.35 24.90
N SER A 18 -6.31 12.19 25.53
CA SER A 18 -5.67 12.08 26.85
C SER A 18 -4.22 12.56 26.90
N ILE A 19 -3.47 12.45 25.79
CA ILE A 19 -2.11 12.99 25.68
C ILE A 19 -2.15 14.51 25.55
N LEU A 20 -3.08 15.04 24.75
CA LEU A 20 -3.25 16.48 24.53
C LEU A 20 -3.74 17.21 25.79
N GLU A 21 -4.75 16.68 26.48
CA GLU A 21 -5.31 17.28 27.71
C GLU A 21 -4.35 17.23 28.90
N SER A 22 -3.53 16.19 29.00
CA SER A 22 -2.61 16.04 30.14
C SER A 22 -1.41 17.00 30.07
N GLY A 23 -1.09 17.59 28.91
CA GLY A 23 0.09 18.43 28.67
C GLY A 23 1.45 17.76 28.91
N ASN A 24 1.46 16.55 29.49
CA ASN A 24 2.60 15.74 29.88
C ASN A 24 2.54 14.39 29.18
N SER A 25 3.28 14.26 28.08
CA SER A 25 3.38 13.06 27.27
C SER A 25 4.38 12.07 27.90
N SER A 26 3.94 11.32 28.91
CA SER A 26 4.76 10.20 29.38
C SER A 26 5.01 9.20 28.23
N GLY A 27 6.25 8.75 28.05
CA GLY A 27 6.62 7.84 26.96
C GLY A 27 5.79 6.56 26.91
N ARG A 28 5.25 6.10 28.05
CA ARG A 28 4.29 4.97 28.12
C ARG A 28 2.96 5.25 27.43
N LYS A 29 2.39 6.45 27.58
CA LYS A 29 1.13 6.82 26.90
C LYS A 29 1.32 6.85 25.38
N LEU A 30 2.44 7.42 24.93
CA LEU A 30 2.78 7.45 23.50
C LEU A 30 3.04 6.05 22.95
N ALA A 31 3.77 5.20 23.66
CA ALA A 31 4.01 3.81 23.27
C ALA A 31 2.70 3.01 23.17
N LYS A 32 1.75 3.24 24.09
CA LYS A 32 0.43 2.60 24.05
C LYS A 32 -0.41 3.08 22.88
N LEU A 33 -0.41 4.38 22.59
CA LEU A 33 -1.07 4.94 21.40
C LEU A 33 -0.49 4.35 20.11
N GLN A 34 0.84 4.27 20.02
CA GLN A 34 1.53 3.67 18.87
C GLN A 34 1.16 2.19 18.68
N ALA A 35 1.06 1.43 19.76
CA ALA A 35 0.65 0.02 19.71
C ALA A 35 -0.78 -0.15 19.17
N ILE A 36 -1.72 0.68 19.63
CA ILE A 36 -3.11 0.67 19.14
C ILE A 36 -3.15 1.06 17.65
N GLY A 37 -2.36 2.07 17.24
CA GLY A 37 -2.22 2.47 15.84
C GLY A 37 -1.71 1.34 14.95
N ARG A 38 -0.67 0.63 15.37
CA ARG A 38 -0.14 -0.54 14.64
C ARG A 38 -1.17 -1.67 14.53
N GLN A 39 -1.92 -1.94 15.60
CA GLN A 39 -2.98 -2.95 15.59
C GLN A 39 -4.13 -2.58 14.65
N ALA A 40 -4.50 -1.30 14.61
CA ALA A 40 -5.51 -0.78 13.69
C ALA A 40 -5.07 -0.98 12.22
N VAL A 41 -3.83 -0.59 11.89
CA VAL A 41 -3.26 -0.78 10.54
C VAL A 41 -3.22 -2.25 10.16
N ALA A 42 -2.70 -3.13 11.03
CA ALA A 42 -2.65 -4.56 10.75
C ALA A 42 -4.05 -5.17 10.52
N ALA A 43 -5.05 -4.75 11.30
CA ALA A 43 -6.43 -5.19 11.12
C ALA A 43 -7.04 -4.67 9.81
N LEU A 44 -6.74 -3.43 9.41
CA LEU A 44 -7.17 -2.85 8.12
C LEU A 44 -6.48 -3.53 6.92
N CYS A 45 -5.18 -3.84 7.02
CA CYS A 45 -4.46 -4.64 6.02
C CYS A 45 -5.08 -6.03 5.87
N ALA A 46 -5.39 -6.70 6.98
CA ALA A 46 -6.02 -8.02 6.98
C ALA A 46 -7.45 -8.01 6.39
N LEU A 47 -8.11 -6.85 6.36
CA LEU A 47 -9.44 -6.67 5.76
C LEU A 47 -9.39 -6.35 4.26
N GLY A 48 -8.21 -6.12 3.69
CA GLY A 48 -8.04 -5.69 2.30
C GLY A 48 -8.44 -4.24 2.04
N GLY A 49 -8.85 -3.49 3.07
CA GLY A 49 -9.20 -2.06 2.98
C GLY A 49 -7.97 -1.13 3.02
N PHE A 50 -6.82 -1.65 3.44
CA PHE A 50 -5.54 -0.95 3.40
C PHE A 50 -4.59 -1.71 2.49
N LYS A 51 -4.62 -1.37 1.21
CA LYS A 51 -3.61 -1.78 0.24
C LYS A 51 -2.48 -0.76 0.30
N GLU A 52 -1.24 -1.22 0.30
CA GLU A 52 -0.08 -0.32 0.24
C GLU A 52 -0.27 0.64 -0.94
N THR A 53 -0.24 1.95 -0.65
CA THR A 53 -0.39 2.97 -1.67
C THR A 53 0.78 2.83 -2.61
N ILE A 54 0.50 2.41 -3.85
CA ILE A 54 1.48 2.30 -4.90
C ILE A 54 2.04 3.70 -5.17
N LYS A 55 3.36 3.85 -5.12
CA LYS A 55 4.06 5.11 -5.37
C LYS A 55 4.94 4.98 -6.59
N ILE A 56 5.39 6.13 -7.09
CA ILE A 56 6.46 6.16 -8.09
C ILE A 56 7.70 5.53 -7.46
N GLY A 57 8.34 4.61 -8.19
CA GLY A 57 9.46 3.80 -7.73
C GLY A 57 9.07 2.49 -7.06
N SER A 58 7.78 2.24 -6.81
CA SER A 58 7.33 0.94 -6.27
C SER A 58 7.48 -0.18 -7.31
N GLU A 59 7.98 -1.32 -6.87
CA GLU A 59 7.85 -2.57 -7.63
C GLU A 59 6.41 -3.05 -7.56
N VAL A 60 5.84 -3.36 -8.72
CA VAL A 60 4.47 -3.82 -8.87
C VAL A 60 4.40 -4.94 -9.89
N GLN A 61 3.53 -5.90 -9.61
CA GLN A 61 3.12 -6.94 -10.53
C GLN A 61 1.87 -6.49 -11.27
N VAL A 62 1.90 -6.58 -12.60
CA VAL A 62 0.74 -6.24 -13.44
C VAL A 62 -0.09 -7.50 -13.69
N VAL A 63 -1.35 -7.49 -13.25
CA VAL A 63 -2.30 -8.59 -13.45
C VAL A 63 -3.28 -8.31 -14.60
N GLY A 64 -3.73 -9.36 -15.29
CA GLY A 64 -4.79 -9.30 -16.31
C GLY A 64 -4.31 -9.54 -17.75
N LYS A 65 -5.22 -9.38 -18.73
CA LYS A 65 -4.94 -9.68 -20.15
C LYS A 65 -3.79 -8.82 -20.70
N GLY A 66 -2.93 -9.44 -21.50
CA GLY A 66 -1.85 -8.79 -22.25
C GLY A 66 -0.47 -8.84 -21.60
N VAL A 67 -0.36 -9.21 -20.32
CA VAL A 67 0.93 -9.31 -19.61
C VAL A 67 0.81 -10.44 -18.58
N LEU A 68 1.62 -11.48 -18.73
CA LEU A 68 1.62 -12.62 -17.80
C LEU A 68 2.54 -12.29 -16.63
N ASP A 69 1.92 -11.97 -15.49
CA ASP A 69 2.53 -11.94 -14.16
C ASP A 69 3.86 -11.17 -14.05
N SER A 70 4.03 -10.14 -14.90
CA SER A 70 5.29 -9.44 -15.05
C SER A 70 5.45 -8.39 -13.95
N VAL A 71 6.65 -8.36 -13.37
CA VAL A 71 7.04 -7.40 -12.34
C VAL A 71 7.78 -6.24 -12.99
N GLY A 72 7.40 -5.02 -12.63
CA GLY A 72 8.02 -3.80 -13.12
C GLY A 72 7.99 -2.69 -12.07
N VAL A 73 8.62 -1.57 -12.39
CA VAL A 73 8.72 -0.40 -11.52
C VAL A 73 7.77 0.68 -12.00
N VAL A 74 6.98 1.25 -11.10
CA VAL A 74 6.10 2.37 -11.43
C VAL A 74 6.93 3.62 -11.71
N ILE A 75 6.84 4.15 -12.93
CA ILE A 75 7.56 5.37 -13.32
C ILE A 75 6.70 6.63 -13.25
N SER A 76 5.38 6.49 -13.35
CA SER A 76 4.45 7.61 -13.16
C SER A 76 3.09 7.12 -12.70
N ILE A 77 2.37 7.97 -11.98
CA ILE A 77 1.00 7.73 -11.53
C ILE A 77 0.19 8.98 -11.86
N ASN A 78 -0.91 8.79 -12.57
CA ASN A 78 -1.95 9.79 -12.70
C ASN A 78 -3.09 9.43 -11.73
N GLU A 79 -3.11 10.09 -10.57
CA GLU A 79 -4.12 9.86 -9.55
C GLU A 79 -5.52 10.32 -9.99
N GLN A 80 -5.60 11.37 -10.83
CA GLN A 80 -6.89 11.91 -11.30
C GLN A 80 -7.63 10.92 -12.20
N GLU A 81 -6.89 10.22 -13.08
CA GLU A 81 -7.46 9.20 -13.96
C GLU A 81 -7.38 7.78 -13.39
N GLY A 82 -6.67 7.59 -12.27
CA GLY A 82 -6.46 6.28 -11.65
C GLY A 82 -5.59 5.34 -12.48
N ILE A 83 -4.65 5.88 -13.26
CA ILE A 83 -3.79 5.14 -14.19
C ILE A 83 -2.34 5.24 -13.74
N ALA A 84 -1.58 4.16 -13.87
CA ALA A 84 -0.16 4.12 -13.57
C ALA A 84 0.63 3.60 -14.76
N THR A 85 1.83 4.13 -14.94
CA THR A 85 2.77 3.70 -15.96
C THR A 85 3.86 2.89 -15.31
N VAL A 86 4.00 1.64 -15.73
CA VAL A 86 4.95 0.68 -15.22
C VAL A 86 6.02 0.43 -16.27
N LYS A 87 7.28 0.47 -15.85
CA LYS A 87 8.42 0.09 -16.67
C LYS A 87 8.88 -1.31 -16.28
N PHE A 88 8.90 -2.24 -17.23
CA PHE A 88 9.44 -3.57 -17.03
C PHE A 88 10.96 -3.57 -17.29
N PRO A 89 11.74 -4.36 -16.54
CA PRO A 89 13.14 -4.58 -16.87
C PRO A 89 13.23 -5.30 -18.21
N SER A 90 14.08 -4.82 -19.11
CA SER A 90 14.35 -5.50 -20.37
C SER A 90 14.99 -6.85 -20.07
N CYS A 91 14.25 -7.95 -20.21
CA CYS A 91 14.81 -9.28 -20.04
C CYS A 91 15.69 -9.59 -21.26
N GLU A 92 17.02 -9.56 -21.12
CA GLU A 92 17.98 -9.92 -22.18
C GLU A 92 17.77 -11.33 -22.77
N TYR A 93 16.93 -12.15 -22.16
CA TYR A 93 16.69 -13.54 -22.57
C TYR A 93 15.49 -13.76 -23.52
N ARG A 94 14.61 -12.78 -23.73
CA ARG A 94 13.42 -12.96 -24.60
C ARG A 94 13.59 -12.34 -25.98
N ARG A 95 14.05 -13.15 -26.92
CA ARG A 95 14.20 -12.82 -28.35
C ARG A 95 12.89 -12.65 -29.15
N THR A 96 11.70 -12.64 -28.55
CA THR A 96 10.45 -12.81 -29.32
C THR A 96 9.20 -12.04 -28.86
N SER A 97 9.27 -11.05 -27.97
CA SER A 97 8.06 -10.26 -27.66
C SER A 97 8.33 -8.78 -27.49
N LYS A 98 7.88 -8.01 -28.49
CA LYS A 98 7.80 -6.54 -28.51
C LYS A 98 6.69 -6.02 -27.59
N ALA A 99 6.61 -6.49 -26.35
CA ALA A 99 5.80 -5.80 -25.36
C ALA A 99 6.65 -4.61 -24.90
N SER A 100 6.22 -3.39 -25.24
CA SER A 100 6.90 -2.15 -24.86
C SER A 100 7.39 -2.23 -23.41
N ASP A 101 8.64 -1.84 -23.16
CA ASP A 101 9.23 -1.80 -21.82
C ASP A 101 8.43 -0.93 -20.84
N ILE A 102 7.45 -0.17 -21.35
CA ILE A 102 6.58 0.73 -20.63
C ILE A 102 5.12 0.35 -20.94
N LEU A 103 4.32 0.21 -19.89
CA LEU A 103 2.91 -0.09 -19.99
C LEU A 103 2.09 0.79 -19.06
N THR A 104 1.06 1.41 -19.63
CA THR A 104 0.08 2.18 -18.89
C THR A 104 -1.13 1.29 -18.57
N VAL A 105 -1.42 1.12 -17.29
CA VAL A 105 -2.54 0.31 -16.80
C VAL A 105 -3.27 1.02 -15.66
N PRO A 106 -4.58 0.74 -15.47
CA PRO A 106 -5.29 1.14 -14.27
C PRO A 106 -4.56 0.67 -12.99
N ILE A 107 -4.52 1.52 -11.96
CA ILE A 107 -3.92 1.19 -10.65
C ILE A 107 -4.58 -0.05 -10.03
N SER A 108 -5.86 -0.30 -10.34
CA SER A 108 -6.58 -1.50 -9.91
C SER A 108 -5.97 -2.81 -10.42
N ARG A 109 -5.21 -2.77 -11.52
CA ARG A 109 -4.49 -3.93 -12.10
C ARG A 109 -3.07 -4.11 -11.53
N LEU A 110 -2.64 -3.23 -10.64
CA LEU A 110 -1.33 -3.32 -10.02
C LEU A 110 -1.43 -3.98 -8.66
N CYS A 111 -0.55 -4.94 -8.40
CA CYS A 111 -0.38 -5.57 -7.09
C CYS A 111 1.05 -5.30 -6.61
N THR A 112 1.24 -4.90 -5.36
CA THR A 112 2.57 -4.97 -4.78
C THR A 112 2.94 -6.45 -4.66
N PRO A 113 4.14 -6.87 -5.12
CA PRO A 113 4.60 -8.23 -4.87
C PRO A 113 4.60 -8.39 -3.34
N ARG A 114 3.86 -9.39 -2.84
CA ARG A 114 3.80 -9.67 -1.40
C ARG A 114 5.24 -9.84 -0.90
N SER A 115 5.72 -8.92 -0.06
CA SER A 115 6.71 -9.29 0.95
C SER A 115 5.99 -10.19 1.92
N GLU A 116 6.25 -11.49 1.79
CA GLU A 116 5.95 -12.49 2.82
C GLU A 116 6.67 -12.14 4.13
#